data_AF-A0A938AX98-F1
#
_entry.id   AF-A0A938AX98-F1
#
_cell.length_a   1.000
_cell.length_b   1.000
_cell.length_c   1.000
_cell.angle_alpha   90.00
_cell.angle_beta   90.00
_cell.angle_gamma   90.00
#
_symmetry.space_group_name_H-M   'P 1'
#
loop_
_entity.id
_entity.type
_entity.pdbx_description
1 polymer ?
#
loop_
_entity_poly.entity_id
_entity_poly.type
_entity_poly.pdbx_seq_one_letter_code
_entity_poly.pdbx_strand_id
1 'polypeptide(L)'
;MGLLKDKKLISLREIEGPASPHQRQLEMALKNKQQALEYVADAAALAEFIGGKVQSLGLGEDWALSKEIYPGVEAFFVFNRADTEFPSSLKVLFGGENVKPVRGEELASFAILYVSHMLRYVKESNRDKKLPEVCYKV
;
A
#
# COMPACT_ATOMS: atom_id res chain seq x y z
N MET A 1 -18.18 -10.66 0.13
CA MET A 1 -17.34 -11.83 -0.20
C MET A 1 -15.95 -11.27 -0.50
N GLY A 2 -14.95 -11.53 0.36
CA GLY A 2 -13.63 -10.87 0.26
C GLY A 2 -12.76 -11.44 -0.86
N LEU A 3 -12.03 -10.58 -1.58
CA LEU A 3 -11.23 -10.94 -2.77
C LEU A 3 -10.15 -12.00 -2.53
N LEU A 4 -9.67 -12.14 -1.29
CA LEU A 4 -8.64 -13.13 -0.96
C LEU A 4 -9.07 -14.58 -1.19
N LYS A 5 -10.39 -14.86 -1.24
CA LYS A 5 -10.85 -16.21 -1.54
C LYS A 5 -10.56 -16.63 -2.98
N ASP A 6 -10.42 -15.67 -3.90
CA ASP A 6 -10.36 -15.94 -5.34
C ASP A 6 -9.02 -15.55 -5.99
N LYS A 7 -8.21 -14.66 -5.37
CA LYS A 7 -6.89 -14.26 -5.90
C LYS A 7 -5.75 -14.61 -4.93
N LYS A 8 -4.73 -15.32 -5.44
CA LYS A 8 -3.47 -15.54 -4.71
C LYS A 8 -2.67 -14.23 -4.66
N LEU A 9 -2.71 -13.55 -3.51
CA LEU A 9 -1.84 -12.41 -3.21
C LEU A 9 -0.52 -12.90 -2.61
N ILE A 10 0.60 -12.32 -3.04
CA ILE A 10 1.95 -12.73 -2.66
C ILE A 10 2.80 -11.54 -2.23
N SER A 11 3.69 -11.76 -1.28
CA SER A 11 4.72 -10.82 -0.84
C SER A 11 5.97 -10.87 -1.72
N LEU A 12 6.87 -9.89 -1.62
CA LEU A 12 8.18 -9.96 -2.30
C LEU A 12 9.02 -11.12 -1.75
N ARG A 13 8.84 -11.48 -0.48
CA ARG A 13 9.47 -12.68 0.10
C ARG A 13 9.05 -13.97 -0.61
N GLU A 14 7.81 -14.06 -1.08
CA GLU A 14 7.34 -15.21 -1.86
C GLU A 14 7.82 -15.19 -3.31
N ILE A 15 8.14 -14.02 -3.86
CA ILE A 15 8.68 -13.86 -5.22
C ILE A 15 10.19 -14.13 -5.24
N GLU A 16 10.94 -13.59 -4.28
CA GLU A 16 12.41 -13.58 -4.29
C GLU A 16 13.04 -14.55 -3.27
N GLY A 17 12.24 -15.09 -2.34
CA GLY A 17 12.70 -15.97 -1.26
C GLY A 17 12.91 -15.27 0.09
N PRO A 18 13.28 -16.04 1.14
CA PRO A 18 13.28 -15.60 2.54
C PRO A 18 14.21 -14.41 2.83
N ALA A 19 15.30 -14.27 2.05
CA ALA A 19 16.28 -13.20 2.18
C ALA A 19 16.01 -11.99 1.28
N SER A 20 14.78 -11.83 0.77
CA SER A 20 14.39 -10.73 -0.14
C SER A 20 14.84 -9.36 0.38
N PRO A 21 15.83 -8.71 -0.28
CA PRO A 21 16.28 -7.38 0.11
C PRO A 21 15.20 -6.33 -0.18
N HIS A 22 14.40 -6.53 -1.23
CA HIS A 22 13.35 -5.60 -1.63
C HIS A 22 12.13 -5.64 -0.71
N GLN A 23 11.80 -6.79 -0.11
CA GLN A 23 10.82 -6.86 0.99
C GLN A 23 11.26 -5.96 2.15
N ARG A 24 12.53 -6.04 2.57
CA ARG A 24 13.06 -5.23 3.67
C ARG A 24 13.07 -3.74 3.32
N GLN A 25 13.48 -3.39 2.10
CA GLN A 25 13.45 -2.01 1.60
C GLN A 25 12.02 -1.45 1.63
N LEU A 26 11.06 -2.21 1.12
CA LEU A 26 9.64 -1.86 1.12
C LEU A 26 9.17 -1.62 2.56
N GLU A 27 9.33 -2.58 3.46
CA GLU A 27 8.89 -2.46 4.86
C GLU A 27 9.47 -1.22 5.56
N MET A 28 10.76 -0.93 5.38
CA MET A 28 11.39 0.27 5.92
C MET A 28 10.77 1.56 5.35
N ALA A 29 10.49 1.59 4.05
CA ALA A 29 9.86 2.72 3.40
C ALA A 29 8.40 2.94 3.84
N LEU A 30 7.63 1.86 4.06
CA LEU A 30 6.24 1.90 4.53
C LEU A 30 6.17 2.32 6.00
N LYS A 31 7.04 1.78 6.86
CA LYS A 31 7.06 2.10 8.30
C LYS A 31 7.19 3.60 8.57
N ASN A 32 7.98 4.30 7.75
CA ASN A 32 8.18 5.74 7.86
C ASN A 32 7.00 6.59 7.33
N LYS A 33 6.03 5.97 6.64
CA LYS A 33 4.93 6.65 5.95
C LYS A 33 3.54 6.29 6.51
N GLN A 34 3.40 5.12 7.14
CA GLN A 34 2.10 4.57 7.53
C GLN A 34 1.30 5.47 8.47
N GLN A 35 1.94 6.19 9.40
CA GLN A 35 1.24 7.10 10.31
C GLN A 35 0.52 8.25 9.57
N ALA A 36 1.08 8.72 8.45
CA ALA A 36 0.43 9.75 7.64
C ALA A 36 -0.92 9.27 7.05
N LEU A 37 -1.06 7.97 6.81
CA LEU A 37 -2.26 7.39 6.23
C LEU A 37 -3.45 7.31 7.21
N GLU A 38 -3.23 7.57 8.50
CA GLU A 38 -4.33 7.75 9.46
C GLU A 38 -5.20 8.97 9.10
N TYR A 39 -4.66 9.93 8.36
CA TYR A 39 -5.37 11.13 7.93
C TYR A 39 -6.25 10.92 6.69
N VAL A 40 -6.27 9.70 6.14
CA VAL A 40 -7.20 9.33 5.06
C VAL A 40 -8.59 9.19 5.66
N ALA A 41 -9.47 10.15 5.40
CA ALA A 41 -10.88 10.08 5.80
C ALA A 41 -11.75 9.34 4.77
N ASP A 42 -11.37 9.41 3.50
CA ASP A 42 -12.08 8.78 2.39
C ASP A 42 -11.10 7.93 1.56
N ALA A 43 -11.23 6.60 1.71
CA ALA A 43 -10.43 5.63 0.99
C ALA A 43 -10.82 5.52 -0.48
N ALA A 44 -12.07 5.82 -0.85
CA ALA A 44 -12.53 5.79 -2.23
C ALA A 44 -11.93 6.93 -3.04
N ALA A 45 -11.95 8.14 -2.48
CA ALA A 45 -11.28 9.30 -3.08
C ALA A 45 -9.76 9.11 -3.16
N LEU A 46 -9.14 8.48 -2.16
CA LEU A 46 -7.72 8.09 -2.25
C LEU A 46 -7.47 7.08 -3.39
N ALA A 47 -8.34 6.07 -3.54
CA ALA A 47 -8.23 5.10 -4.61
C ALA A 47 -8.31 5.78 -5.98
N GLU A 48 -9.28 6.66 -6.17
CA GLU A 48 -9.44 7.43 -7.40
C GLU A 48 -8.20 8.30 -7.69
N PHE A 49 -7.68 8.99 -6.67
CA PHE A 49 -6.50 9.85 -6.78
C PHE A 49 -5.25 9.11 -7.29
N ILE A 50 -5.04 7.87 -6.86
CA ILE A 50 -3.92 7.03 -7.34
C ILE A 50 -4.26 6.24 -8.61
N GLY A 51 -5.47 6.42 -9.17
CA GLY A 51 -5.98 5.65 -10.30
C GLY A 51 -6.15 4.16 -10.00
N GLY A 52 -6.55 3.84 -8.77
CA GLY A 52 -6.79 2.51 -8.23
C GLY A 52 -8.27 2.26 -7.91
N LYS A 53 -8.53 1.23 -7.09
CA LYS A 53 -9.87 0.81 -6.67
C LYS A 53 -9.85 0.43 -5.20
N VAL A 54 -10.93 0.72 -4.48
CA VAL A 54 -11.14 0.16 -3.14
C VAL A 54 -11.37 -1.34 -3.26
N GLN A 55 -10.77 -2.09 -2.36
CA GLN A 55 -10.89 -3.53 -2.25
C GLN A 55 -11.30 -3.89 -0.82
N SER A 56 -11.97 -5.04 -0.70
CA SER A 56 -12.09 -5.74 0.58
C SER A 56 -11.43 -7.10 0.44
N LEU A 57 -10.33 -7.28 1.15
CA LEU A 57 -9.57 -8.51 1.21
C LEU A 57 -10.12 -9.43 2.31
N GLY A 58 -10.71 -8.87 3.37
CA GLY A 58 -11.26 -9.66 4.48
C GLY A 58 -10.16 -10.11 5.46
N LEU A 59 -9.13 -9.28 5.63
CA LEU A 59 -8.04 -9.42 6.61
C LEU A 59 -8.34 -8.67 7.91
N GLY A 60 -9.51 -8.05 8.03
CA GLY A 60 -9.83 -7.11 9.11
C GLY A 60 -9.23 -5.72 8.88
N GLU A 61 -8.93 -5.37 7.62
CA GLU A 61 -8.39 -4.07 7.25
C GLU A 61 -9.39 -2.93 7.45
N ASP A 62 -8.90 -1.75 7.86
CA ASP A 62 -9.68 -0.50 7.84
C ASP A 62 -10.00 -0.09 6.40
N TRP A 63 -9.01 -0.24 5.52
CA TRP A 63 -9.19 -0.13 4.08
C TRP A 63 -8.12 -0.92 3.34
N ALA A 64 -8.48 -1.37 2.14
CA ALA A 64 -7.53 -1.85 1.16
C ALA A 64 -7.77 -1.19 -0.20
N LEU A 65 -6.70 -0.91 -0.92
CA LEU A 65 -6.74 -0.37 -2.28
C LEU A 65 -5.94 -1.28 -3.20
N SER A 66 -6.39 -1.45 -4.44
CA SER A 66 -5.60 -2.05 -5.51
C SER A 66 -5.21 -1.01 -6.55
N LYS A 67 -4.01 -1.12 -7.10
CA LYS A 67 -3.56 -0.39 -8.27
C LYS A 67 -2.91 -1.36 -9.25
N GLU A 68 -3.42 -1.39 -10.47
CA GLU A 68 -2.70 -2.02 -11.58
C GLU A 68 -1.47 -1.15 -11.92
N ILE A 69 -0.29 -1.75 -11.82
CA ILE A 69 1.00 -1.08 -12.05
C ILE A 69 1.58 -1.44 -13.43
N TYR A 70 1.22 -2.62 -13.94
CA TYR A 70 1.47 -3.10 -15.30
C TYR A 70 0.28 -3.97 -15.74
N PRO A 71 0.08 -4.20 -17.05
CA PRO A 71 -0.94 -5.13 -17.53
C PRO A 71 -0.86 -6.50 -16.85
N GLY A 72 -1.88 -6.85 -16.07
CA GLY A 72 -1.95 -8.11 -15.34
C GLY A 72 -1.08 -8.18 -14.07
N VAL A 73 -0.64 -7.03 -13.53
CA VAL A 73 0.10 -6.92 -12.27
C VAL A 73 -0.53 -5.86 -11.38
N GLU A 74 -1.06 -6.29 -10.24
CA GLU A 74 -1.74 -5.44 -9.26
C GLU A 74 -0.94 -5.36 -7.95
N ALA A 75 -0.79 -4.15 -7.41
CA ALA A 75 -0.34 -3.91 -6.05
C ALA A 75 -1.56 -3.64 -5.15
N PHE A 76 -1.59 -4.29 -3.99
CA PHE A 76 -2.65 -4.18 -2.99
C PHE A 76 -2.08 -3.53 -1.73
N PHE A 77 -2.55 -2.34 -1.41
CA PHE A 77 -2.19 -1.58 -0.22
C PHE A 77 -3.21 -1.87 0.87
N VAL A 78 -2.78 -2.46 1.97
CA VAL A 78 -3.64 -2.89 3.07
C VAL A 78 -3.26 -2.10 4.31
N PHE A 79 -4.22 -1.34 4.83
CA PHE A 79 -3.98 -0.45 5.95
C PHE A 79 -4.83 -0.81 7.16
N ASN A 80 -4.22 -0.71 8.33
CA ASN A 80 -4.91 -0.75 9.62
C ASN A 80 -4.52 0.50 10.41
N ARG A 81 -5.51 1.16 11.00
CA ARG A 81 -5.32 2.28 11.92
C ARG A 81 -4.66 1.79 13.21
N ALA A 82 -4.04 2.74 13.91
CA ALA A 82 -3.57 2.48 15.25
C ALA A 82 -4.76 2.24 16.20
N ASP A 83 -4.59 1.34 17.15
CA ASP A 83 -5.51 1.13 18.26
C ASP A 83 -4.76 1.24 19.60
N THR A 84 -5.38 0.80 20.70
CA THR A 84 -4.79 0.87 22.04
C THR A 84 -3.57 -0.04 22.23
N GLU A 85 -3.39 -1.05 21.39
CA GLU A 85 -2.38 -2.10 21.52
C GLU A 85 -1.33 -2.05 20.40
N PHE A 86 -1.72 -1.64 19.19
CA PHE A 86 -0.89 -1.69 18.00
C PHE A 86 -0.83 -0.35 17.26
N PRO A 87 0.36 0.06 16.77
CA PRO A 87 0.47 1.23 15.89
C PRO A 87 -0.18 0.95 14.54
N SER A 88 -0.50 2.01 13.78
CA SER A 88 -0.96 1.87 12.41
C SER A 88 0.01 1.05 11.58
N SER A 89 -0.50 0.31 10.61
CA SER A 89 0.31 -0.55 9.76
C SER A 89 -0.11 -0.45 8.31
N LEU A 90 0.87 -0.41 7.43
CA LEU A 90 0.68 -0.50 5.98
C LEU A 90 1.44 -1.71 5.45
N LYS A 91 0.74 -2.58 4.72
CA LYS A 91 1.32 -3.71 4.01
C LYS A 91 1.04 -3.56 2.52
N VAL A 92 1.96 -4.04 1.70
CA VAL A 92 1.74 -4.16 0.25
C VAL A 92 1.89 -5.62 -0.16
N LEU A 93 0.89 -6.12 -0.85
CA LEU A 93 0.88 -7.44 -1.48
C LEU A 93 0.77 -7.25 -2.99
N PHE A 94 1.17 -8.27 -3.74
CA PHE A 94 1.12 -8.26 -5.20
C PHE A 94 0.27 -9.42 -5.72
N GLY A 95 -0.37 -9.22 -6.86
CA GLY A 95 -1.19 -10.24 -7.51
C GLY A 95 -1.33 -9.98 -9.00
N GLY A 96 -2.11 -10.84 -9.65
CA GLY A 96 -2.28 -10.83 -11.10
C GLY A 96 -1.51 -11.94 -11.80
N GLU A 97 -1.89 -12.22 -13.03
CA GLU A 97 -1.35 -13.33 -13.84
C GLU A 97 0.14 -13.13 -14.19
N ASN A 98 0.60 -11.88 -14.28
CA ASN A 98 1.95 -11.53 -14.70
C ASN A 98 2.87 -11.10 -13.55
N VAL A 99 2.48 -11.33 -12.29
CA VAL A 99 3.26 -10.84 -11.13
C VAL A 99 4.62 -11.53 -10.96
N LYS A 100 4.69 -12.85 -11.20
CA LYS A 100 5.88 -13.67 -10.97
C LYS A 100 7.11 -13.29 -11.83
N PRO A 101 6.98 -12.97 -13.13
CA PRO A 101 8.13 -12.57 -13.93
C PRO A 101 8.68 -11.18 -13.61
N VAL A 102 7.96 -10.34 -12.84
CA VAL A 102 8.42 -8.99 -12.50
C VAL A 102 9.47 -9.06 -11.38
N ARG A 103 10.55 -8.29 -11.52
CA ARG A 103 11.60 -8.20 -10.49
C ARG A 103 11.05 -7.54 -9.24
N GLY A 104 11.42 -8.04 -8.06
CA GLY A 104 10.94 -7.44 -6.81
C GLY A 104 11.46 -6.02 -6.57
N GLU A 105 12.60 -5.64 -7.14
CA GLU A 105 13.08 -4.25 -7.18
C GLU A 105 12.05 -3.31 -7.83
N GLU A 106 11.50 -3.70 -8.99
CA GLU A 106 10.52 -2.92 -9.73
C GLU A 106 9.22 -2.84 -8.92
N LEU A 107 8.72 -3.97 -8.44
CA LEU A 107 7.52 -4.05 -7.61
C LEU A 107 7.63 -3.17 -6.34
N ALA A 108 8.76 -3.25 -5.63
CA ALA A 108 9.04 -2.41 -4.47
C ALA A 108 9.07 -0.93 -4.84
N SER A 109 9.74 -0.57 -5.94
CA SER A 109 9.86 0.80 -6.40
C SER A 109 8.51 1.42 -6.74
N PHE A 110 7.64 0.70 -7.46
CA PHE A 110 6.28 1.16 -7.75
C PHE A 110 5.44 1.27 -6.47
N ALA A 111 5.48 0.28 -5.60
CA ALA A 111 4.76 0.33 -4.34
C ALA A 111 5.15 1.57 -3.52
N ILE A 112 6.45 1.85 -3.39
CA ILE A 112 6.97 3.03 -2.67
C ILE A 112 6.52 4.33 -3.35
N LEU A 113 6.60 4.40 -4.69
CA LEU A 113 6.15 5.54 -5.48
C LEU A 113 4.67 5.85 -5.22
N TYR A 114 3.80 4.84 -5.29
CA TYR A 114 2.37 5.02 -5.06
C TYR A 114 2.06 5.42 -3.63
N VAL A 115 2.78 4.89 -2.64
CA VAL A 115 2.60 5.32 -1.24
C VAL A 115 3.00 6.79 -1.08
N SER A 116 4.09 7.24 -1.70
CA SER A 116 4.42 8.67 -1.74
C SER A 116 3.32 9.51 -2.41
N HIS A 117 2.69 8.99 -3.47
CA HIS A 117 1.54 9.64 -4.10
C HIS A 117 0.30 9.68 -3.18
N MET A 118 0.05 8.64 -2.38
CA MET A 118 -1.00 8.64 -1.35
C MET A 118 -0.74 9.71 -0.28
N LEU A 119 0.52 9.94 0.10
CA LEU A 119 0.89 10.99 1.04
C LEU A 119 0.64 12.39 0.46
N ARG A 120 0.78 12.56 -0.86
CA ARG A 120 0.38 13.79 -1.54
C ARG A 120 -1.14 14.01 -1.42
N TYR A 121 -1.95 12.98 -1.61
CA TYR A 121 -3.40 13.06 -1.35
C TYR A 121 -3.69 13.47 0.10
N VAL A 122 -3.01 12.86 1.08
CA VAL A 122 -3.15 13.22 2.50
C VAL A 122 -2.86 14.71 2.72
N LYS A 123 -1.78 15.22 2.14
CA LYS A 123 -1.41 16.64 2.21
C LYS A 123 -2.47 17.54 1.59
N GLU A 124 -2.99 17.18 0.42
CA GLU A 124 -3.95 18.01 -0.33
C GLU A 124 -5.35 18.02 0.29
N SER A 125 -5.74 16.93 0.95
CA SER A 125 -7.05 16.73 1.59
C SER A 125 -7.12 17.19 3.06
N ASN A 126 -5.99 17.52 3.68
CA ASN A 126 -5.89 17.92 5.09
C ASN A 126 -5.09 19.22 5.28
N ARG A 127 -5.36 20.25 4.45
CA ARG A 127 -4.57 21.50 4.41
C ARG A 127 -4.57 22.30 5.71
N ASP A 128 -5.58 22.11 6.54
CA ASP A 128 -5.82 22.76 7.82
C ASP A 128 -5.17 22.02 9.00
N LYS A 129 -4.59 20.84 8.79
CA LYS A 129 -4.03 19.99 9.84
C LYS A 129 -2.50 20.05 9.86
N LYS A 130 -1.93 19.89 11.06
CA LYS A 130 -0.50 19.62 11.23
C LYS A 130 -0.23 18.15 10.91
N LEU A 131 0.41 17.89 9.78
CA LEU A 131 0.69 16.55 9.29
C LEU A 131 2.07 16.04 9.73
N PRO A 132 2.31 14.72 9.71
CA PRO A 132 3.65 14.17 9.87
C PRO A 132 4.63 14.73 8.84
N GLU A 133 5.88 14.95 9.26
CA GLU A 133 6.93 15.59 8.44
C GLU A 133 7.14 14.92 7.07
N VAL A 134 6.91 13.60 6.99
CA VAL A 134 7.04 12.83 5.75
C VAL A 134 6.08 13.32 4.65
N CYS A 135 4.95 13.93 4.98
CA CYS A 135 4.01 14.52 4.01
C CYS A 135 4.56 15.75 3.29
N TYR A 136 5.63 16.38 3.80
CA TYR A 136 6.25 17.56 3.18
C TYR A 136 7.50 17.21 2.36
N LYS A 137 7.90 15.93 2.35
CA LYS A 137 9.08 15.40 1.66
C LYS A 137 8.73 14.54 0.43
N VAL A 138 7.48 14.59 0.00
CA VAL A 138 6.94 13.88 -1.18
C VAL A 138 6.91 14.76 -2.42
#